data_AF-A0A8B7XZ73-F1
#
_entry.id   AF-A0A8B7XZ73-F1
#
_cell.length_a   1.000
_cell.length_b   1.000
_cell.length_c   1.000
_cell.angle_alpha   90.00
_cell.angle_beta   90.00
_cell.angle_gamma   90.00
#
_symmetry.space_group_name_H-M   'P 1'
#
loop_
_entity.id
_entity.type
_entity.pdbx_description
1 polymer ?
#
loop_
_entity_poly.entity_id
_entity_poly.type
_entity_poly.pdbx_seq_one_letter_code
_entity_poly.pdbx_strand_id
1 'polypeptide(L)'
;MLQLFSKNLNFRKCVTTSNEIFCSLFVGRASRPVIGHSISRWPSQLRKMSDVSLDAVEDVDIHDSGKFKYILIKIWPEGDESNYKHIVRGYKWAGYHADIFDQWEPKLRLQKISCYCEGGGRIQHDPQNKTILVYGYSMGFGQADHSITVEKLKSRYPNYASITFTNEGY
;
A
#
# COMPACT_ATOMS: atom_id res chain seq x y z
N MET A 1 -33.78 34.41 -34.51
CA MET A 1 -33.08 33.47 -35.39
C MET A 1 -32.23 32.60 -34.46
N LEU A 2 -32.78 31.46 -33.98
CA LEU A 2 -32.50 30.10 -34.49
C LEU A 2 -30.99 29.76 -34.44
N GLN A 3 -30.50 28.69 -33.84
CA GLN A 3 -31.03 27.61 -33.00
C GLN A 3 -29.80 26.80 -32.53
N LEU A 4 -29.87 26.27 -31.31
CA LEU A 4 -29.43 24.93 -30.88
C LEU A 4 -28.14 24.32 -31.43
N PHE A 5 -27.21 23.97 -30.53
CA PHE A 5 -26.64 22.62 -30.51
C PHE A 5 -26.55 22.10 -29.08
N SER A 6 -27.31 21.03 -28.86
CA SER A 6 -27.35 20.15 -27.69
C SER A 6 -26.34 19.01 -27.88
N LYS A 7 -25.76 18.50 -26.79
CA LYS A 7 -25.77 17.06 -26.45
C LYS A 7 -25.11 16.79 -25.08
N ASN A 8 -25.97 16.43 -24.15
CA ASN A 8 -25.70 15.66 -22.93
C ASN A 8 -25.11 14.27 -23.26
N LEU A 9 -24.16 13.80 -22.46
CA LEU A 9 -23.91 12.36 -22.29
C LEU A 9 -23.80 12.00 -20.81
N ASN A 10 -24.89 11.44 -20.31
CA ASN A 10 -24.99 10.66 -19.08
C ASN A 10 -24.70 9.19 -19.43
N PHE A 11 -23.74 8.55 -18.75
CA PHE A 11 -23.57 7.09 -18.82
C PHE A 11 -23.92 6.41 -17.48
N ARG A 12 -25.14 5.89 -17.54
CA ARG A 12 -25.85 4.83 -16.81
C ARG A 12 -25.06 3.97 -15.83
N LYS A 13 -25.65 3.89 -14.63
CA LYS A 13 -25.57 2.77 -13.67
C LYS A 13 -25.94 1.46 -14.35
N CYS A 14 -25.14 0.42 -14.14
CA CYS A 14 -25.49 -0.95 -14.48
C CYS A 14 -26.05 -1.62 -13.21
N VAL A 15 -27.35 -1.86 -13.19
CA VAL A 15 -28.05 -2.71 -12.23
C VAL A 15 -28.56 -3.90 -13.03
N THR A 16 -28.18 -5.11 -12.62
CA THR A 16 -28.75 -6.39 -13.05
C THR A 16 -29.19 -7.11 -11.77
N THR A 17 -30.49 -7.13 -11.43
CA THR A 17 -31.47 -8.20 -11.75
C THR A 17 -30.91 -9.58 -11.42
N SER A 18 -31.49 -10.39 -10.54
CA SER A 18 -32.81 -11.06 -10.61
C SER A 18 -32.98 -11.80 -9.26
N ASN A 19 -34.13 -12.12 -8.67
CA ASN A 19 -35.35 -12.74 -9.16
C ASN A 19 -36.43 -12.59 -8.09
N GLU A 20 -37.68 -12.37 -8.51
CA GLU A 20 -38.86 -12.66 -7.72
C GLU A 20 -39.14 -14.17 -7.65
N ILE A 21 -39.99 -14.62 -6.72
CA ILE A 21 -41.26 -15.33 -7.01
C ILE A 21 -41.88 -15.99 -5.74
N PHE A 22 -43.15 -15.63 -5.54
CA PHE A 22 -44.32 -16.35 -5.01
C PHE A 22 -44.58 -16.69 -3.52
N CYS A 23 -45.77 -16.21 -3.17
CA CYS A 23 -46.78 -16.62 -2.21
C CYS A 23 -47.13 -18.13 -2.23
N SER A 24 -47.39 -18.73 -1.07
CA SER A 24 -48.66 -19.43 -0.76
C SER A 24 -48.63 -20.09 0.63
N LEU A 25 -49.70 -19.86 1.39
CA LEU A 25 -50.11 -20.70 2.52
C LEU A 25 -50.58 -22.06 1.99
N PHE A 26 -50.18 -23.17 2.63
CA PHE A 26 -51.04 -24.34 2.75
C PHE A 26 -50.71 -25.15 4.01
N VAL A 27 -51.78 -25.51 4.73
CA VAL A 27 -51.81 -26.34 5.94
C VAL A 27 -51.69 -27.81 5.52
N GLY A 28 -50.85 -28.59 6.21
CA GLY A 28 -50.71 -30.03 5.97
C GLY A 28 -50.08 -30.76 7.16
N ARG A 29 -50.79 -31.75 7.66
CA ARG A 29 -50.61 -32.46 8.94
C ARG A 29 -49.64 -33.64 8.81
N ALA A 30 -48.86 -33.85 9.88
CA ALA A 30 -48.28 -35.11 10.37
C ALA A 30 -47.49 -36.03 9.42
N SER A 31 -46.21 -36.24 9.75
CA SER A 31 -45.68 -37.53 10.24
C SER A 31 -44.21 -37.39 10.64
N ARG A 32 -43.83 -37.95 11.80
CA ARG A 32 -42.44 -38.13 12.22
C ARG A 32 -41.85 -39.32 11.45
N PRO A 33 -40.55 -39.30 11.10
CA PRO A 33 -39.67 -40.21 11.81
C PRO A 33 -38.33 -39.59 12.24
N VAL A 34 -37.66 -40.39 13.04
CA VAL A 34 -36.48 -40.19 13.89
C VAL A 34 -35.19 -40.21 13.07
N ILE A 35 -34.07 -39.91 13.74
CA ILE A 35 -32.63 -40.01 13.37
C ILE A 35 -32.08 -38.61 13.03
N GLY A 36 -31.19 -37.97 13.81
CA GLY A 36 -30.17 -38.51 14.71
C GLY A 36 -28.81 -38.00 14.23
N HIS A 37 -28.37 -36.87 14.80
CA HIS A 37 -27.01 -36.33 14.85
C HIS A 37 -26.17 -36.26 13.56
N SER A 38 -26.02 -35.05 13.03
CA SER A 38 -24.72 -34.32 13.02
C SER A 38 -24.90 -33.03 12.23
N ILE A 39 -25.19 -31.93 12.93
CA ILE A 39 -25.04 -30.60 12.34
C ILE A 39 -23.56 -30.27 12.51
N SER A 40 -22.73 -30.69 11.55
CA SER A 40 -21.38 -30.14 11.47
C SER A 40 -21.54 -28.65 11.18
N ARG A 41 -21.40 -27.84 12.24
CA ARG A 41 -21.31 -26.39 12.23
C ARG A 41 -20.15 -26.02 11.30
N TRP A 42 -20.45 -25.55 10.10
CA TRP A 42 -19.43 -24.97 9.24
C TRP A 42 -18.97 -23.68 9.94
N PRO A 43 -17.70 -23.54 10.34
CA PRO A 43 -17.23 -22.24 10.78
C PRO A 43 -17.32 -21.33 9.56
N SER A 44 -18.18 -20.33 9.65
CA SER A 44 -18.22 -19.18 8.76
C SER A 44 -16.96 -18.35 8.94
N GLN A 45 -15.83 -18.91 8.50
CA GLN A 45 -14.61 -18.17 8.33
C GLN A 45 -14.74 -17.43 7.00
N LEU A 46 -15.47 -16.32 7.04
CA LEU A 46 -15.28 -15.24 6.07
C LEU A 46 -13.82 -14.80 6.19
N ARG A 47 -12.93 -15.47 5.46
CA ARG A 47 -11.62 -14.91 5.13
C ARG A 47 -11.93 -13.63 4.36
N LYS A 48 -11.71 -12.49 4.98
CA LYS A 48 -11.68 -11.19 4.31
C LYS A 48 -10.49 -11.23 3.36
N MET A 49 -10.69 -11.78 2.16
CA MET A 49 -9.69 -11.83 1.11
C MET A 49 -9.62 -10.46 0.44
N SER A 50 -8.78 -9.61 0.99
CA SER A 50 -7.84 -8.85 0.18
C SER A 50 -6.45 -9.32 0.62
N ASP A 51 -6.03 -10.48 0.12
CA ASP A 51 -4.71 -11.05 0.42
C ASP A 51 -3.63 -10.32 -0.39
N VAL A 52 -3.59 -8.99 -0.22
CA VAL A 52 -2.54 -8.14 -0.74
C VAL A 52 -1.39 -8.29 0.26
N SER A 53 -0.51 -9.24 -0.04
CA SER A 53 0.70 -9.43 0.77
C SER A 53 1.63 -8.25 0.56
N LEU A 54 1.85 -7.48 1.62
CA LEU A 54 2.83 -6.41 1.63
C LEU A 54 4.26 -6.95 1.47
N ASP A 55 4.50 -8.24 1.73
CA ASP A 55 5.82 -8.88 1.63
C ASP A 55 6.35 -8.91 0.20
N ALA A 56 5.47 -8.82 -0.80
CA ALA A 56 5.86 -8.71 -2.20
C ALA A 56 6.60 -7.40 -2.53
N VAL A 57 6.43 -6.36 -1.70
CA VAL A 57 7.10 -5.07 -1.87
C VAL A 57 8.40 -5.09 -1.08
N GLU A 58 9.54 -4.82 -1.71
CA GLU A 58 10.81 -4.76 -0.97
C GLU A 58 10.83 -3.61 0.04
N ASP A 59 11.37 -3.85 1.23
CA ASP A 59 11.44 -2.84 2.30
C ASP A 59 12.38 -1.68 1.96
N VAL A 60 13.48 -1.97 1.27
CA VAL A 60 14.50 -0.97 0.90
C VAL A 60 14.91 -1.20 -0.54
N ASP A 61 14.71 -0.18 -1.37
CA ASP A 61 15.25 -0.11 -2.73
C ASP A 61 15.93 1.25 -2.90
N ILE A 62 17.26 1.23 -2.88
CA ILE A 62 18.11 2.42 -2.97
C ILE A 62 19.22 2.22 -4.00
N HIS A 63 19.71 3.32 -4.56
CA HIS A 63 20.83 3.27 -5.49
C HIS A 63 22.10 2.74 -4.82
N ASP A 64 22.87 1.95 -5.57
CA ASP A 64 24.09 1.27 -5.11
C ASP A 64 25.18 2.15 -4.51
N SER A 65 25.24 3.46 -4.79
CA SER A 65 26.31 4.32 -4.28
C SER A 65 25.97 5.79 -4.44
N GLY A 66 26.76 6.68 -3.86
CA GLY A 66 26.73 8.14 -4.06
C GLY A 66 25.72 8.86 -3.15
N LYS A 67 25.47 10.14 -3.48
CA LYS A 67 24.52 10.99 -2.76
C LYS A 67 23.24 11.13 -3.57
N PHE A 68 22.10 10.85 -2.97
CA PHE A 68 20.81 10.93 -3.65
C PHE A 68 19.66 11.22 -2.68
N LYS A 69 18.53 11.65 -3.24
CA LYS A 69 17.31 11.91 -2.47
C LYS A 69 16.59 10.59 -2.17
N TYR A 70 15.92 10.54 -1.03
CA TYR A 70 15.09 9.40 -0.66
C TYR A 70 13.79 9.86 0.01
N ILE A 71 12.78 9.01 -0.06
CA ILE A 71 11.49 9.18 0.63
C ILE A 71 11.20 7.98 1.53
N LEU A 72 10.53 8.25 2.64
CA LEU A 72 9.95 7.25 3.52
C LEU A 72 8.46 7.16 3.21
N ILE A 73 8.00 5.98 2.81
CA ILE A 73 6.62 5.75 2.39
C ILE A 73 5.98 4.75 3.34
N LYS A 74 4.85 5.11 3.93
CA LYS A 74 3.96 4.18 4.62
C LYS A 74 3.04 3.54 3.59
N ILE A 75 2.97 2.21 3.58
CA ILE A 75 2.12 1.43 2.66
C ILE A 75 1.21 0.49 3.45
N TRP A 76 0.00 0.27 2.94
CA TRP A 76 -1.00 -0.61 3.55
C TRP A 76 -1.94 -1.17 2.47
N PRO A 77 -2.57 -2.34 2.67
CA PRO A 77 -3.54 -2.86 1.73
C PRO A 77 -4.81 -2.00 1.75
N GLU A 78 -5.43 -1.82 0.60
CA GLU A 78 -6.64 -1.02 0.48
C GLU A 78 -7.77 -1.60 1.36
N GLY A 79 -8.33 -0.77 2.24
CA GLY A 79 -9.41 -1.17 3.16
C GLY A 79 -8.95 -1.74 4.51
N ASP A 80 -7.64 -1.79 4.77
CA ASP A 80 -7.08 -2.12 6.09
C ASP A 80 -5.79 -1.33 6.37
N GLU A 81 -5.93 -0.09 6.83
CA GLU A 81 -4.80 0.78 7.21
C GLU A 81 -4.08 0.32 8.48
N SER A 82 -4.70 -0.57 9.27
CA SER A 82 -4.07 -1.08 10.50
C SER A 82 -2.88 -1.99 10.22
N ASN A 83 -2.91 -2.68 9.08
CA ASN A 83 -1.81 -3.49 8.57
C ASN A 83 -0.93 -2.65 7.64
N TYR A 84 -0.02 -1.86 8.22
CA TYR A 84 0.90 -1.03 7.44
C TYR A 84 2.35 -1.48 7.60
N LYS A 85 3.18 -1.08 6.63
CA LYS A 85 4.63 -1.13 6.75
C LYS A 85 5.27 0.10 6.13
N HIS A 86 6.48 0.41 6.57
CA HIS A 86 7.30 1.45 5.97
C HIS A 86 8.20 0.88 4.88
N ILE A 87 8.43 1.63 3.82
CA ILE A 87 9.40 1.32 2.77
C ILE A 87 10.27 2.53 2.47
N VAL A 88 11.53 2.27 2.12
CA VAL A 88 12.52 3.28 1.77
C VAL A 88 12.79 3.21 0.27
N ARG A 89 12.68 4.35 -0.42
CA ARG A 89 12.97 4.48 -1.85
C ARG A 89 13.91 5.66 -2.09
N GLY A 90 15.03 5.43 -2.77
CA GLY A 90 16.01 6.49 -3.03
C GLY A 90 16.88 6.27 -4.26
N TYR A 91 16.90 7.24 -5.17
CA TYR A 91 17.59 7.07 -6.46
C TYR A 91 18.35 8.32 -6.90
N LYS A 92 19.47 8.11 -7.61
CA LYS A 92 20.26 9.19 -8.21
C LYS A 92 19.54 9.94 -9.34
N TRP A 93 18.67 9.27 -10.08
CA TRP A 93 17.97 9.89 -11.22
C TRP A 93 16.91 10.90 -10.79
N ALA A 94 16.44 10.81 -9.54
CA ALA A 94 15.38 11.66 -9.03
C ALA A 94 15.91 13.07 -8.71
N GLY A 95 15.45 14.06 -9.49
CA GLY A 95 15.74 15.47 -9.26
C GLY A 95 15.07 15.97 -7.99
N TYR A 96 13.87 15.48 -7.72
CA TYR A 96 13.04 15.83 -6.58
C TYR A 96 12.52 14.58 -5.86
N HIS A 97 12.12 14.75 -4.60
CA HIS A 97 11.47 13.70 -3.82
C HIS A 97 10.14 13.25 -4.44
N ALA A 98 9.41 14.17 -5.07
CA ALA A 98 8.15 13.90 -5.75
C ALA A 98 8.33 12.94 -6.93
N ASP A 99 9.42 13.06 -7.69
CA ASP A 99 9.69 12.16 -8.84
C ASP A 99 9.73 10.69 -8.42
N ILE A 100 10.25 10.41 -7.22
CA ILE A 100 10.29 9.05 -6.65
C ILE A 100 8.86 8.59 -6.33
N PHE A 101 8.07 9.44 -5.68
CA PHE A 101 6.70 9.11 -5.29
C PHE A 101 5.80 8.89 -6.52
N ASP A 102 5.85 9.79 -7.50
CA ASP A 102 5.06 9.73 -8.73
C ASP A 102 5.37 8.48 -9.57
N GLN A 103 6.59 7.94 -9.47
CA GLN A 103 6.95 6.69 -10.14
C GLN A 103 6.42 5.45 -9.41
N TRP A 104 6.32 5.49 -8.07
CA TRP A 104 6.00 4.33 -7.24
C TRP A 104 4.52 4.24 -6.86
N GLU A 105 3.84 5.36 -6.63
CA GLU A 105 2.42 5.39 -6.27
C GLU A 105 1.54 4.65 -7.28
N PRO A 106 1.65 4.86 -8.62
CA PRO A 106 0.84 4.13 -9.58
C PRO A 106 1.10 2.62 -9.56
N LYS A 107 2.34 2.19 -9.32
CA LYS A 107 2.72 0.77 -9.26
C LYS A 107 2.10 0.07 -8.05
N LEU A 108 2.13 0.72 -6.88
CA LEU A 108 1.52 0.22 -5.65
C LEU A 108 -0.01 0.18 -5.77
N ARG A 109 -0.60 1.22 -6.38
CA ARG A 109 -2.04 1.29 -6.61
C ARG A 109 -2.56 0.17 -7.52
N LEU A 110 -1.80 -0.23 -8.53
CA LEU A 110 -2.13 -1.40 -9.38
C LEU A 110 -2.17 -2.71 -8.58
N GLN A 111 -1.42 -2.78 -7.48
CA GLN A 111 -1.38 -3.93 -6.57
C GLN A 111 -2.44 -3.83 -5.45
N LYS A 112 -3.34 -2.83 -5.49
CA LYS A 112 -4.31 -2.52 -4.41
C LYS A 112 -3.63 -2.21 -3.07
N ILE A 113 -2.45 -1.58 -3.15
CA ILE A 113 -1.71 -1.06 -2.01
C ILE A 113 -1.88 0.46 -2.01
N SER A 114 -2.40 0.99 -0.92
CA SER A 114 -2.44 2.42 -0.64
C SER A 114 -1.10 2.86 -0.05
N CYS A 115 -0.69 4.10 -0.35
CA CYS A 115 0.59 4.63 0.13
C CYS A 115 0.50 6.11 0.51
N TYR A 116 1.33 6.51 1.48
CA TYR A 116 1.49 7.89 1.92
C TYR A 116 2.96 8.20 2.16
N CYS A 117 3.43 9.34 1.65
CA CYS A 117 4.78 9.82 1.86
C CYS A 117 4.87 10.51 3.23
N GLU A 118 5.57 9.91 4.19
CA GLU A 118 5.73 10.47 5.53
C GLU A 118 6.85 11.52 5.62
N GLY A 119 7.65 11.65 4.56
CA GLY A 119 8.71 12.63 4.46
C GLY A 119 9.85 12.16 3.56
N GLY A 120 10.95 12.91 3.58
CA GLY A 120 12.16 12.46 2.91
C GLY A 120 13.43 13.11 3.45
N GLY A 121 14.52 12.91 2.72
CA GLY A 121 15.83 13.48 2.99
C GLY A 121 16.83 13.07 1.91
N ARG A 122 18.09 12.90 2.30
CA ARG A 122 19.19 12.44 1.46
C ARG A 122 19.88 11.25 2.10
N ILE A 123 20.40 10.39 1.23
CA ILE A 123 21.25 9.28 1.60
C ILE A 123 22.60 9.50 0.93
N GLN A 124 23.67 9.43 1.71
CA GLN A 124 25.02 9.25 1.21
C GLN A 124 25.41 7.80 1.43
N HIS A 125 25.50 7.05 0.34
CA HIS A 125 25.84 5.64 0.32
C HIS A 125 27.26 5.45 -0.22
N ASP A 126 28.16 4.94 0.61
CA ASP A 126 29.52 4.60 0.24
C ASP A 126 29.77 3.10 0.45
N PRO A 127 29.68 2.29 -0.63
CA PRO A 127 29.92 0.85 -0.55
C PRO A 127 31.38 0.49 -0.28
N GLN A 128 32.33 1.36 -0.62
CA GLN A 128 33.75 1.09 -0.45
C GLN A 128 34.10 1.13 1.04
N ASN A 129 33.62 2.16 1.74
CA ASN A 129 33.78 2.29 3.18
C ASN A 129 32.69 1.54 3.97
N LYS A 130 31.71 0.94 3.27
CA LYS A 130 30.54 0.28 3.84
C LYS A 130 29.82 1.18 4.85
N THR A 131 29.62 2.44 4.46
CA THR A 131 28.94 3.44 5.28
C THR A 131 27.71 4.00 4.58
N ILE A 132 26.67 4.26 5.37
CA ILE A 132 25.46 4.94 4.92
C ILE A 132 25.12 6.04 5.92
N LEU A 133 24.98 7.26 5.43
CA LEU A 133 24.52 8.41 6.21
C LEU A 133 23.18 8.89 5.67
N VAL A 134 22.16 8.93 6.54
CA VAL A 134 20.83 9.47 6.25
C VAL A 134 20.71 10.87 6.87
N TYR A 135 20.29 11.87 6.09
CA TYR A 135 20.24 13.25 6.60
C TYR A 135 19.28 14.17 5.83
N GLY A 136 19.07 15.38 6.36
CA GLY A 136 18.32 16.45 5.71
C GLY A 136 16.82 16.19 5.58
N TYR A 137 16.15 16.90 4.66
CA TYR A 137 14.69 16.87 4.56
C TYR A 137 14.20 16.99 3.11
N SER A 138 12.93 16.68 2.88
CA SER A 138 12.23 16.98 1.63
C SER A 138 11.56 18.35 1.71
N MET A 139 11.78 19.21 0.73
CA MET A 139 11.09 20.52 0.64
C MET A 139 9.57 20.35 0.48
N GLY A 140 9.12 19.29 -0.17
CA GLY A 140 7.69 19.06 -0.45
C GLY A 140 6.98 18.20 0.59
N PHE A 141 7.70 17.26 1.22
CA PHE A 141 7.12 16.28 2.15
C PHE A 141 7.58 16.46 3.61
N GLY A 142 8.51 17.38 3.87
CA GLY A 142 9.11 17.55 5.19
C GLY A 142 10.21 16.52 5.50
N GLN A 143 10.64 16.53 6.75
CA GLN A 143 11.66 15.60 7.26
C GLN A 143 11.02 14.25 7.60
N ALA A 144 11.55 13.16 7.04
CA ALA A 144 11.17 11.81 7.45
C ALA A 144 11.77 11.45 8.82
N ASP A 145 11.19 10.47 9.50
CA ASP A 145 11.87 9.82 10.61
C ASP A 145 13.06 8.99 10.08
N HIS A 146 14.25 9.56 10.22
CA HIS A 146 15.49 8.93 9.76
C HIS A 146 15.83 7.68 10.57
N SER A 147 15.30 7.53 11.80
CA SER A 147 15.54 6.36 12.65
C SER A 147 14.94 5.11 12.02
N ILE A 148 13.69 5.19 11.54
CA ILE A 148 12.98 4.12 10.82
C ILE A 148 13.75 3.74 9.55
N THR A 149 14.23 4.76 8.83
CA THR A 149 15.01 4.56 7.60
C THR A 149 16.32 3.80 7.89
N VAL A 150 17.05 4.18 8.95
CA VAL A 150 18.29 3.52 9.37
C VAL A 150 18.05 2.09 9.82
N GLU A 151 16.96 1.82 10.56
CA GLU A 151 16.61 0.45 10.96
C GLU A 151 16.42 -0.47 9.74
N LYS A 152 15.67 -0.01 8.73
CA LYS A 152 15.47 -0.77 7.50
C LYS A 152 16.76 -0.96 6.70
N LEU A 153 17.61 0.07 6.65
CA LEU A 153 18.91 -0.02 6.00
C LEU A 153 19.83 -1.03 6.72
N LYS A 154 19.79 -1.08 8.06
CA LYS A 154 20.55 -2.08 8.83
C LYS A 154 20.08 -3.50 8.53
N SER A 155 18.77 -3.72 8.39
CA SER A 155 18.24 -5.03 7.99
C SER A 155 18.64 -5.42 6.57
N ARG A 156 18.73 -4.46 5.64
CA ARG A 156 19.15 -4.72 4.24
C ARG A 156 20.66 -4.90 4.08
N TYR A 157 21.45 -4.16 4.86
CA TYR A 157 22.92 -4.11 4.78
C TYR A 157 23.56 -4.50 6.13
N PRO A 158 23.39 -5.75 6.60
CA PRO A 158 23.95 -6.18 7.89
C PRO A 158 25.49 -6.18 7.92
N ASN A 159 26.13 -6.20 6.74
CA ASN A 159 27.58 -6.23 6.59
C ASN A 159 28.24 -4.84 6.61
N TYR A 160 27.45 -3.77 6.78
CA TYR A 160 27.97 -2.40 6.75
C TYR A 160 28.50 -1.98 8.11
N ALA A 161 29.64 -1.28 8.11
CA ALA A 161 30.34 -0.92 9.33
C ALA A 161 29.63 0.21 10.10
N SER A 162 29.01 1.15 9.37
CA SER A 162 28.33 2.29 9.97
C SER A 162 27.10 2.70 9.16
N ILE A 163 25.93 2.65 9.80
CA ILE A 163 24.68 3.17 9.26
C ILE A 163 24.11 4.12 10.32
N THR A 164 24.21 5.42 10.03
CA THR A 164 23.83 6.49 10.97
C THR A 164 22.91 7.50 10.31
N PHE A 165 22.27 8.32 11.14
CA PHE A 165 21.50 9.46 10.67
C PHE A 165 21.89 10.74 11.42
N THR A 166 21.62 11.87 10.79
CA THR A 166 21.60 13.19 11.43
C THR A 166 20.36 13.95 10.97
N ASN A 167 19.72 14.66 11.89
CA ASN A 167 18.57 15.51 11.55
C ASN A 167 19.00 16.86 10.98
N GLU A 168 20.30 17.11 10.90
CA GLU A 168 20.88 18.34 10.39
C GLU A 168 21.31 18.21 8.92
N GLY A 169 21.53 19.36 8.29
CA GLY A 169 21.98 19.46 6.90
C GLY A 169 20.84 19.51 5.90
N TYR A 170 21.21 19.77 4.64
CA TYR A 170 20.31 19.68 3.50
C TYR A 170 20.89 18.71 2.50
#